data_AF-A0A2J6W0I3-F1
#
_entry.id   AF-A0A2J6W0I3-F1
#
_cell.length_a   1.000
_cell.length_b   1.000
_cell.length_c   1.000
_cell.angle_alpha   90.00
_cell.angle_beta   90.00
_cell.angle_gamma   90.00
#
_symmetry.space_group_name_H-M   'P 1'
#
loop_
_entity.id
_entity.type
_entity.pdbx_description
1 polymer ?
#
loop_
_entity_poly.entity_id
_entity_poly.type
_entity_poly.pdbx_seq_one_letter_code
_entity_poly.pdbx_strand_id
1 'polypeptide(L)'
;MENERYLELENKDNRLFIKECFIKDYCKQLEKYNIINDNRIDELEGIYLITIDKATINQKSGWSEAIELLRKMNLELHYYIVYYDLRKRGRRVWKGIRESTLIAEMPNQRKLEVLILKEGNEINPIKIANWSELAVADAHTPIVAIVDKNGEVTYYESRIFNNFASY
;
A
#
# COMPACT_ATOMS: atom_id res chain seq x y z
N MET A 1 -28.51 -1.03 9.26
CA MET A 1 -27.63 -2.21 9.39
C MET A 1 -26.50 -1.81 10.30
N GLU A 2 -26.35 -2.43 11.46
CA GLU A 2 -25.13 -2.25 12.26
C GLU A 2 -23.96 -2.82 11.46
N ASN A 3 -22.97 -1.97 11.15
CA ASN A 3 -21.70 -2.45 10.62
C ASN A 3 -21.07 -3.33 11.70
N GLU A 4 -20.88 -4.61 11.37
CA GLU A 4 -20.22 -5.56 12.24
C GLU A 4 -18.81 -5.04 12.57
N ARG A 5 -18.54 -4.81 13.86
CA ARG A 5 -17.24 -4.28 14.31
C ARG A 5 -16.27 -5.45 14.41
N TYR A 6 -15.22 -5.44 13.60
CA TYR A 6 -14.24 -6.53 13.56
C TYR A 6 -13.13 -6.35 14.61
N LEU A 7 -12.51 -5.16 14.61
CA LEU A 7 -11.48 -4.76 15.57
C LEU A 7 -11.46 -3.23 15.73
N GLU A 8 -11.04 -2.76 16.90
CA GLU A 8 -10.79 -1.35 17.20
C GLU A 8 -9.27 -1.10 17.20
N LEU A 9 -8.87 -0.06 16.48
CA LEU A 9 -7.51 0.46 16.45
C LEU A 9 -7.38 1.68 17.36
N GLU A 10 -6.17 1.89 17.84
CA GLU A 10 -5.75 3.10 18.53
C GLU A 10 -4.53 3.69 17.84
N ASN A 11 -4.52 5.01 17.65
CA ASN A 11 -3.37 5.74 17.11
C ASN A 11 -2.58 6.38 18.25
N LYS A 12 -1.37 5.87 18.50
CA LYS A 12 -0.38 6.41 19.43
C LYS A 12 0.86 6.81 18.65
N ASP A 13 1.24 8.09 18.70
CA ASP A 13 2.45 8.62 18.05
C ASP A 13 2.61 8.22 16.57
N ASN A 14 1.53 8.34 15.79
CA ASN A 14 1.47 7.94 14.37
C ASN A 14 1.75 6.46 14.12
N ARG A 15 1.44 5.60 15.10
CA ARG A 15 1.46 4.15 14.97
C ARG A 15 0.10 3.58 15.36
N LEU A 16 -0.33 2.57 14.62
CA LEU A 16 -1.62 1.93 14.83
C LEU A 16 -1.43 0.65 15.64
N PHE A 17 -2.21 0.55 16.71
CA PHE A 17 -2.23 -0.59 17.61
C PHE A 17 -3.62 -1.19 17.69
N ILE A 18 -3.69 -2.50 17.93
CA ILE A 18 -4.93 -3.19 18.25
C ILE A 18 -5.33 -2.79 19.67
N LYS A 19 -6.47 -2.09 19.80
CA LYS A 19 -7.08 -1.78 21.08
C LYS A 19 -7.98 -2.91 21.54
N GLU A 20 -8.77 -3.45 20.61
CA GLU A 20 -9.71 -4.54 20.91
C GLU A 20 -10.00 -5.38 19.65
N CYS A 21 -10.12 -6.70 19.84
CA CYS A 21 -10.53 -7.64 18.80
C CYS A 21 -11.90 -8.20 19.13
N PHE A 22 -12.92 -7.76 18.40
CA PHE A 22 -14.30 -8.23 18.58
C PHE A 22 -14.52 -9.59 17.90
N ILE A 23 -13.93 -9.80 16.72
CA ILE A 23 -14.00 -11.06 15.98
C ILE A 23 -12.66 -11.79 16.07
N LYS A 24 -12.55 -12.72 17.02
CA LYS A 24 -11.29 -13.43 17.34
C LYS A 24 -10.67 -14.17 16.16
N ASP A 25 -11.47 -14.86 15.35
CA ASP A 25 -10.97 -15.63 14.22
C ASP A 25 -10.41 -14.73 13.11
N TYR A 26 -10.99 -13.54 12.94
CA TYR A 26 -10.47 -12.54 12.02
C TYR A 26 -9.11 -12.01 12.48
N CYS A 27 -8.95 -11.64 13.75
CA CYS A 27 -7.65 -11.20 14.27
C CYS A 27 -6.58 -12.30 14.18
N LYS A 28 -6.91 -13.56 14.50
CA LYS A 28 -6.00 -14.70 14.31
C LYS A 28 -5.59 -14.88 12.84
N GLN A 29 -6.51 -14.62 11.91
CA GLN A 29 -6.19 -14.67 10.48
C GLN A 29 -5.21 -13.56 10.10
N LEU A 30 -5.40 -12.34 10.61
CA LEU A 30 -4.47 -11.22 10.38
C LEU A 30 -3.08 -11.50 10.96
N GLU A 31 -3.00 -12.06 12.18
CA GLU A 31 -1.74 -12.51 12.79
C GLU A 31 -1.05 -13.59 11.93
N LYS A 32 -1.81 -14.60 11.48
CA LYS A 32 -1.29 -15.67 10.61
C LYS A 32 -0.68 -15.14 9.30
N TYR A 33 -1.21 -14.03 8.78
CA TYR A 33 -0.69 -13.38 7.58
C TYR A 33 0.35 -12.29 7.86
N ASN A 34 0.83 -12.17 9.11
CA ASN A 34 1.77 -11.16 9.60
C ASN A 34 1.30 -9.72 9.37
N ILE A 35 -0.02 -9.50 9.31
CA ILE A 35 -0.62 -8.16 9.24
C ILE A 35 -0.57 -7.50 10.63
N ILE A 36 -0.86 -8.28 11.67
CA ILE A 36 -0.70 -7.87 13.06
C ILE A 36 0.56 -8.52 13.59
N ASN A 37 1.47 -7.73 14.16
CA ASN A 37 2.66 -8.20 14.85
C ASN A 37 2.79 -7.44 16.17
N ASP A 38 2.87 -8.15 17.31
CA ASP A 38 2.96 -7.55 18.65
C ASP A 38 1.91 -6.46 18.92
N ASN A 39 0.64 -6.76 18.60
CA ASN A 39 -0.49 -5.82 18.65
C ASN A 39 -0.34 -4.55 17.80
N ARG A 40 0.63 -4.50 16.89
CA ARG A 40 0.82 -3.40 15.96
C ARG A 40 0.37 -3.81 14.56
N ILE A 41 -0.18 -2.83 13.83
CA ILE A 41 -0.47 -2.94 12.40
C ILE A 41 0.30 -1.86 11.64
N ASP A 42 0.74 -2.17 10.41
CA ASP A 42 1.33 -1.18 9.52
C ASP A 42 0.32 -0.04 9.26
N GLU A 43 0.83 1.17 9.07
CA GLU A 43 -0.01 2.36 8.93
C GLU A 43 -0.95 2.27 7.72
N LEU A 44 -0.46 1.76 6.57
CA LEU A 44 -1.27 1.65 5.36
C LEU A 44 -2.31 0.53 5.49
N GLU A 45 -1.92 -0.60 6.09
CA GLU A 45 -2.82 -1.74 6.27
C GLU A 45 -3.92 -1.40 7.28
N GLY A 46 -3.59 -0.72 8.38
CA GLY A 46 -4.60 -0.26 9.35
C GLY A 46 -5.58 0.74 8.73
N ILE A 47 -5.10 1.70 7.94
CA ILE A 47 -5.97 2.64 7.21
C ILE A 47 -6.80 1.90 6.15
N TYR A 48 -6.25 0.89 5.48
CA TYR A 48 -7.00 0.01 4.58
C TYR A 48 -8.14 -0.72 5.29
N LEU A 49 -7.89 -1.35 6.43
CA LEU A 49 -8.93 -2.02 7.21
C LEU A 49 -10.02 -1.06 7.67
N ILE A 50 -9.66 0.16 8.07
CA ILE A 50 -10.62 1.24 8.38
C ILE A 50 -11.46 1.58 7.14
N THR A 51 -10.82 1.74 5.99
CA THR A 51 -11.48 2.13 4.73
C THR A 51 -12.52 1.12 4.25
N ILE A 52 -12.29 -0.17 4.50
CA ILE A 52 -13.21 -1.25 4.12
C ILE A 52 -14.15 -1.70 5.26
N ASP A 53 -14.29 -0.88 6.31
CA ASP A 53 -15.15 -1.13 7.48
C ASP A 53 -14.81 -2.43 8.25
N LYS A 54 -13.55 -2.90 8.16
CA LYS A 54 -13.01 -4.04 8.92
C LYS A 54 -12.19 -3.62 10.14
N ALA A 55 -12.05 -2.32 10.38
CA ALA A 55 -11.51 -1.77 11.60
C ALA A 55 -12.19 -0.42 11.89
N THR A 56 -12.22 -0.05 13.16
CA THR A 56 -12.67 1.28 13.60
C THR A 56 -11.58 1.97 14.38
N ILE A 57 -11.58 3.30 14.38
CA ILE A 57 -10.82 4.12 15.32
C ILE A 57 -11.79 5.13 15.95
N ASN A 58 -11.83 5.18 17.28
CA ASN A 58 -12.83 5.98 18.00
C ASN A 58 -14.27 5.65 17.52
N GLN A 59 -14.53 4.37 17.23
CA GLN A 59 -15.80 3.86 16.68
C GLN A 59 -16.20 4.40 15.30
N LYS A 60 -15.27 5.02 14.56
CA LYS A 60 -15.48 5.50 13.19
C LYS A 60 -14.71 4.64 12.19
N SER A 61 -15.25 4.52 10.98
CA SER A 61 -14.65 3.77 9.86
C SER A 61 -14.96 4.44 8.52
N GLY A 62 -14.46 3.83 7.44
CA GLY A 62 -14.69 4.26 6.07
C GLY A 62 -13.71 5.33 5.58
N TRP A 63 -13.94 5.78 4.35
CA TRP A 63 -13.04 6.71 3.64
C TRP A 63 -12.84 8.05 4.36
N SER A 64 -13.88 8.59 5.00
CA SER A 64 -13.76 9.86 5.71
C SER A 64 -12.72 9.79 6.83
N GLU A 65 -12.78 8.73 7.64
CA GLU A 65 -11.83 8.54 8.75
C GLU A 65 -10.43 8.19 8.22
N ALA A 66 -10.36 7.39 7.15
CA ALA A 66 -9.09 7.08 6.49
C ALA A 66 -8.37 8.33 5.99
N ILE A 67 -9.08 9.28 5.36
CA ILE A 67 -8.51 10.55 4.90
C ILE A 67 -8.02 11.40 6.08
N GLU A 68 -8.75 11.44 7.20
CA GLU A 68 -8.30 12.14 8.40
C GLU A 68 -7.01 11.55 8.97
N LEU A 69 -6.89 10.21 8.99
CA LEU A 69 -5.67 9.52 9.41
C LEU A 69 -4.50 9.77 8.47
N LEU A 70 -4.70 9.69 7.15
CA LEU A 70 -3.66 10.00 6.17
C LEU A 70 -3.11 11.41 6.41
N ARG A 71 -3.99 12.40 6.59
CA ARG A 71 -3.60 13.78 6.89
C ARG A 71 -2.84 13.89 8.21
N LYS A 72 -3.32 13.25 9.28
CA LYS A 72 -2.69 13.30 10.61
C LYS A 72 -1.28 12.67 10.60
N MET A 73 -1.12 11.59 9.83
CA MET A 73 0.12 10.82 9.75
C MET A 73 1.06 11.32 8.64
N ASN A 74 0.68 12.41 7.95
CA ASN A 74 1.41 12.99 6.83
C ASN A 74 1.72 11.96 5.72
N LEU A 75 0.74 11.12 5.40
CA LEU A 75 0.80 10.15 4.31
C LEU A 75 0.12 10.71 3.07
N GLU A 76 0.78 10.56 1.92
CA GLU A 76 0.25 11.09 0.66
C GLU A 76 -0.94 10.27 0.15
N LEU A 77 -2.03 10.97 -0.20
CA LEU A 77 -3.27 10.33 -0.65
C LEU A 77 -3.06 9.47 -1.90
N HIS A 78 -2.30 9.94 -2.89
CA HIS A 78 -2.05 9.19 -4.12
C HIS A 78 -1.26 7.90 -3.85
N TYR A 79 -0.29 7.94 -2.94
CA TYR A 79 0.43 6.77 -2.48
C TYR A 79 -0.52 5.73 -1.85
N TYR A 80 -1.43 6.20 -1.00
CA TYR A 80 -2.45 5.35 -0.38
C TYR A 80 -3.47 4.78 -1.39
N ILE A 81 -3.91 5.55 -2.38
CA ILE A 81 -4.86 5.08 -3.41
C ILE A 81 -4.28 3.87 -4.16
N VAL A 82 -3.00 3.92 -4.54
CA VAL A 82 -2.33 2.78 -5.20
C VAL A 82 -2.26 1.58 -4.26
N TYR A 83 -1.94 1.80 -2.98
CA TYR A 83 -1.94 0.75 -1.97
C TYR A 83 -3.32 0.09 -1.85
N TYR A 84 -4.38 0.90 -1.72
CA TYR A 84 -5.77 0.46 -1.63
C TYR A 84 -6.17 -0.38 -2.86
N ASP A 85 -5.86 0.08 -4.09
CA ASP A 85 -6.20 -0.65 -5.32
C ASP A 85 -5.50 -2.02 -5.37
N LEU A 86 -4.20 -2.07 -5.06
CA LEU A 86 -3.44 -3.33 -5.03
C LEU A 86 -3.98 -4.30 -3.97
N ARG A 87 -4.31 -3.82 -2.77
CA ARG A 87 -4.91 -4.64 -1.69
C ARG A 87 -6.30 -5.14 -2.09
N LYS A 88 -7.12 -4.30 -2.70
CA LYS A 88 -8.46 -4.67 -3.21
C LYS A 88 -8.40 -5.77 -4.27
N ARG A 89 -7.31 -5.81 -5.07
CA ARG A 89 -7.02 -6.91 -6.01
C ARG A 89 -6.42 -8.16 -5.36
N GLY A 90 -6.41 -8.23 -4.02
CA GLY A 90 -5.96 -9.38 -3.25
C GLY A 90 -4.45 -9.53 -3.17
N ARG A 91 -3.66 -8.48 -3.48
CA ARG A 91 -2.20 -8.52 -3.33
C ARG A 91 -1.80 -8.27 -1.89
N ARG A 92 -0.69 -8.87 -1.44
CA ARG A 92 -0.01 -8.44 -0.21
C ARG A 92 0.92 -7.29 -0.58
N VAL A 93 0.84 -6.18 0.14
CA VAL A 93 1.50 -4.92 -0.24
C VAL A 93 2.18 -4.32 0.99
N TRP A 94 3.40 -3.82 0.82
CA TRP A 94 4.14 -3.11 1.85
C TRP A 94 4.98 -1.99 1.24
N LYS A 95 5.49 -1.08 2.08
CA LYS A 95 6.35 0.02 1.64
C LYS A 95 7.65 -0.52 1.04
N GLY A 96 8.02 -0.01 -0.13
CA GLY A 96 9.34 -0.28 -0.70
C GLY A 96 10.43 0.50 0.02
N ILE A 97 11.68 0.08 -0.18
CA ILE A 97 12.87 0.74 0.39
C ILE A 97 13.10 2.10 -0.28
N ARG A 98 12.71 2.22 -1.56
CA ARG A 98 12.89 3.43 -2.36
C ARG A 98 11.72 4.39 -2.15
N GLU A 99 12.01 5.67 -2.27
CA GLU A 99 11.01 6.73 -2.15
C GLU A 99 9.84 6.51 -3.12
N SER A 100 8.61 6.76 -2.66
CA SER A 100 7.39 6.62 -3.47
C SER A 100 7.20 5.24 -4.12
N THR A 101 7.75 4.18 -3.51
CA THR A 101 7.55 2.81 -3.98
C THR A 101 6.73 1.94 -3.02
N LEU A 102 5.96 1.02 -3.59
CA LEU A 102 5.34 -0.11 -2.90
C LEU A 102 5.91 -1.41 -3.46
N ILE A 103 6.00 -2.44 -2.62
CA ILE A 103 6.22 -3.81 -3.08
C ILE A 103 4.89 -4.54 -3.00
N ALA A 104 4.52 -5.22 -4.09
CA ALA A 104 3.35 -6.07 -4.16
C ALA A 104 3.75 -7.51 -4.49
N GLU A 105 3.28 -8.46 -3.69
CA GLU A 105 3.49 -9.88 -3.94
C GLU A 105 2.35 -10.46 -4.78
N MET A 106 2.71 -11.07 -5.90
CA MET A 106 1.82 -11.81 -6.78
C MET A 106 1.54 -13.21 -6.22
N PRO A 107 0.43 -13.87 -6.61
CA PRO A 107 0.11 -15.23 -6.14
C PRO A 107 1.20 -16.27 -6.40
N ASN A 108 2.04 -16.07 -7.42
CA ASN A 108 3.19 -16.92 -7.76
C ASN A 108 4.49 -16.50 -7.06
N GLN A 109 4.41 -15.75 -5.96
CA GLN A 109 5.53 -15.23 -5.16
C GLN A 109 6.47 -14.27 -5.90
N ARG A 110 6.16 -13.89 -7.15
CA ARG A 110 6.89 -12.81 -7.82
C ARG A 110 6.56 -11.48 -7.18
N LYS A 111 7.57 -10.65 -6.99
CA LYS A 111 7.42 -9.31 -6.44
C LYS A 111 7.37 -8.28 -7.55
N LEU A 112 6.41 -7.39 -7.46
CA LEU A 112 6.36 -6.16 -8.22
C LEU A 112 6.92 -5.05 -7.34
N GLU A 113 7.75 -4.21 -7.92
CA GLU A 113 8.09 -2.94 -7.31
C GLU A 113 7.35 -1.85 -8.08
N VAL A 114 6.50 -1.12 -7.36
CA VAL A 114 5.56 -0.17 -7.93
C VAL A 114 6.03 1.23 -7.59
N LEU A 115 6.58 1.96 -8.55
CA LEU A 115 6.87 3.39 -8.43
C LEU A 115 5.59 4.20 -8.66
N ILE A 116 5.26 5.07 -7.72
CA ILE A 116 4.04 5.86 -7.76
C ILE A 116 4.35 7.26 -8.24
N LEU A 117 3.68 7.68 -9.30
CA LEU A 117 3.75 9.00 -9.89
C LEU A 117 2.38 9.66 -9.83
N LYS A 118 2.36 10.98 -9.67
CA LYS A 118 1.15 11.78 -9.71
C LYS A 118 1.16 12.70 -10.93
N GLU A 119 0.02 12.83 -11.58
CA GLU A 119 -0.14 13.79 -12.68
C GLU A 119 0.19 15.22 -12.20
N GLY A 120 0.94 15.97 -13.01
CA GLY A 120 1.36 17.35 -12.69
C GLY A 120 2.66 17.47 -11.89
N ASN A 121 3.29 16.38 -11.47
CA ASN A 121 4.68 16.41 -10.99
C ASN A 121 5.67 16.29 -12.15
N GLU A 122 6.76 17.04 -12.11
CA GLU A 122 7.87 16.85 -13.06
C GLU A 122 8.50 15.46 -12.87
N ILE A 123 8.58 14.72 -13.96
CA ILE A 123 9.17 13.40 -14.00
C ILE A 123 10.50 13.51 -14.74
N ASN A 124 11.59 13.07 -14.11
CA ASN A 124 12.88 12.92 -14.77
C ASN A 124 12.99 11.48 -15.33
N PRO A 125 13.02 11.29 -16.68
CA PRO A 125 13.10 9.96 -17.27
C PRO A 125 14.32 9.16 -16.80
N ILE A 126 15.44 9.82 -16.52
CA ILE A 126 16.67 9.17 -16.01
C ILE A 126 16.43 8.57 -14.63
N LYS A 127 15.62 9.24 -13.78
CA LYS A 127 15.28 8.69 -12.46
C LYS A 127 14.42 7.43 -12.59
N ILE A 128 13.46 7.40 -13.52
CA ILE A 128 12.66 6.18 -13.77
C ILE A 128 13.57 5.07 -14.29
N ALA A 129 14.48 5.39 -15.20
CA ALA A 129 15.39 4.40 -15.76
C ALA A 129 16.27 3.76 -14.67
N ASN A 130 16.96 4.59 -13.87
CA ASN A 130 17.78 4.12 -12.77
C ASN A 130 16.97 3.31 -11.74
N TRP A 131 15.75 3.75 -11.41
CA TRP A 131 14.87 3.01 -10.52
C TRP A 131 14.50 1.63 -11.09
N SER A 132 14.13 1.57 -12.38
CA SER A 132 13.78 0.32 -13.05
C SER A 132 14.94 -0.68 -13.04
N GLU A 133 16.16 -0.23 -13.36
CA GLU A 133 17.35 -1.09 -13.31
C GLU A 133 17.58 -1.67 -11.92
N LEU A 134 17.43 -0.84 -10.88
CA LEU A 134 17.57 -1.27 -9.50
C LEU A 134 16.48 -2.26 -9.07
N ALA A 135 15.22 -2.02 -9.46
CA ALA A 135 14.13 -2.96 -9.19
C ALA A 135 14.37 -4.32 -9.87
N VAL A 136 14.86 -4.32 -11.12
CA VAL A 136 15.23 -5.56 -11.83
C VAL A 136 16.40 -6.27 -11.14
N ALA A 137 17.41 -5.53 -10.68
CA ALA A 137 18.54 -6.08 -9.94
C ALA A 137 18.11 -6.76 -8.62
N ASP A 138 17.05 -6.27 -7.98
CA ASP A 138 16.41 -6.89 -6.81
C ASP A 138 15.47 -8.06 -7.16
N ALA A 139 15.45 -8.50 -8.42
CA ALA A 139 14.53 -9.50 -8.96
C ALA A 139 13.04 -9.11 -8.82
N HIS A 140 12.75 -7.81 -8.77
CA HIS A 140 11.39 -7.28 -8.84
C HIS A 140 11.00 -6.94 -10.28
N THR A 141 9.73 -7.07 -10.62
CA THR A 141 9.21 -6.51 -11.88
C THR A 141 8.89 -5.03 -11.68
N PRO A 142 9.55 -4.10 -12.40
CA PRO A 142 9.31 -2.66 -12.26
C PRO A 142 7.97 -2.28 -12.89
N ILE A 143 7.06 -1.75 -12.07
CA ILE A 143 5.76 -1.23 -12.46
C ILE A 143 5.70 0.26 -12.12
N VAL A 144 5.31 1.10 -13.07
CA VAL A 144 4.95 2.49 -12.80
C VAL A 144 3.44 2.56 -12.60
N ALA A 145 3.00 3.14 -11.49
CA ALA A 145 1.60 3.49 -11.23
C ALA A 145 1.44 5.00 -11.36
N ILE A 146 0.60 5.45 -12.29
CA ILE A 146 0.29 6.87 -12.49
C ILE A 146 -1.09 7.13 -11.91
N VAL A 147 -1.17 8.05 -10.96
CA VAL A 147 -2.42 8.53 -10.36
C VAL A 147 -2.80 9.86 -11.01
N ASP A 148 -3.97 9.88 -11.66
CA ASP A 148 -4.50 11.09 -12.29
C ASP A 148 -5.14 12.03 -11.26
N LYS A 149 -5.54 13.24 -11.69
CA LYS A 149 -6.22 14.21 -10.82
C LYS A 149 -7.58 13.75 -10.25
N ASN A 150 -8.21 12.74 -10.84
CA ASN A 150 -9.50 12.19 -10.41
C ASN A 150 -9.33 11.01 -9.45
N GLY A 151 -8.09 10.51 -9.26
CA GLY A 151 -7.78 9.34 -8.43
C GLY A 151 -7.79 8.02 -9.20
N GLU A 152 -7.86 8.04 -10.53
CA GLU A 152 -7.70 6.85 -11.36
C GLU A 152 -6.24 6.40 -11.37
N VAL A 153 -6.01 5.08 -11.25
CA VAL A 153 -4.67 4.50 -11.23
C VAL A 153 -4.44 3.67 -12.49
N THR A 154 -3.42 4.03 -13.26
CA THR A 154 -2.97 3.26 -14.42
C THR A 154 -1.61 2.65 -14.18
N TYR A 155 -1.43 1.37 -14.50
CA TYR A 155 -0.20 0.62 -14.28
C TYR A 155 0.49 0.27 -15.60
N TYR A 156 1.80 0.49 -15.68
CA TYR A 156 2.64 0.13 -16.81
C TYR A 156 3.86 -0.66 -16.35
N GLU A 157 4.17 -1.78 -17.02
CA GLU A 157 5.48 -2.42 -16.84
C GLU A 157 6.55 -1.57 -17.53
N SER A 158 7.62 -1.23 -16.81
CA SER A 158 8.66 -0.33 -17.27
C SER A 158 10.03 -1.00 -17.23
N ARG A 159 10.16 -2.20 -17.82
CA ARG A 159 11.46 -2.86 -17.93
C ARG A 159 12.36 -2.18 -18.95
N ILE A 160 13.61 -1.95 -18.58
CA ILE A 160 14.66 -1.56 -19.52
C ILE A 160 15.25 -2.81 -20.17
N PHE A 161 15.34 -2.78 -21.49
CA PHE A 161 16.02 -3.79 -22.27
C PHE A 161 17.32 -3.21 -22.83
N ASN A 162 18.46 -3.74 -22.38
CA ASN A 162 19.75 -3.44 -23.01
C ASN A 162 19.94 -4.36 -24.22
N ASN A 163 19.66 -3.84 -25.42
CA ASN A 163 20.05 -4.51 -26.66
C ASN A 163 21.53 -4.26 -26.94
N PHE A 164 22.41 -4.98 -26.23
CA PHE A 164 23.77 -5.26 -26.71
C PHE A 164 23.85 -6.73 -27.10
N ALA A 165 23.14 -7.09 -28.17
CA ALA A 165 23.51 -8.25 -28.96
C ALA A 165 24.68 -7.82 -29.83
N SER A 166 25.87 -8.29 -29.45
CA SER A 166 27.12 -8.19 -30.17
C SER A 166 26.93 -8.63 -31.63
N TYR A 167 27.20 -7.73 -32.58
CA TYR A 167 27.49 -8.07 -33.96
C TYR A 167 29.00 -8.12 -34.16
#